data_AF-A0A7Y2Q1P9-F1
#
_entry.id   AF-A0A7Y2Q1P9-F1
#
_cell.length_a   1.000
_cell.length_b   1.000
_cell.length_c   1.000
_cell.angle_alpha   90.00
_cell.angle_beta   90.00
_cell.angle_gamma   90.00
#
_symmetry.space_group_name_H-M   'P 1'
#
loop_
_entity.id
_entity.type
_entity.pdbx_description
1 polymer ?
#
loop_
_entity_poly.entity_id
_entity_poly.type
_entity_poly.pdbx_seq_one_letter_code
_entity_poly.pdbx_strand_id
1 'polypeptide(L)'
;MGVDSSTQSCKVVITDAATGAVVRQGRGTHPDGTEVDPAAWWSALQDAIAAAGGLDDVAAWSVGGQQHGMVALDAEGRVIRPALLWNDNRSAGAAADLIAEFGADQLAQRSGLVPVASFTITKLRWLRDHEPENAARVAAVALPHDWLTWRLRGFGPAEESARGPVLEELVTDRSDASGTGYWNPATGGYDRDLLAAALGHDAILPRVLGPYEWVEDESGRRVAPGAGDNAGAAYGLGAGPGDVVVSIGTSGTVFAVSEERTIDPTGTVAGFADAGGHFLPLVATLNAARVLDAIGRLLGVDHAELSRLALSAEPGAGGLTLIPYFEGERTPNLPDATASLTGMTLTSTTRENLARAAVEGMLSGLGAGLEALRGLGVPLERALLVGGGAQSEAVRAIAPLVLGIPVEVPEPGEYVALGAARQAADVLAA
;
A
#
# COMPACT_ATOMS: atom_id res chain seq x y z
N MET A 1 -0.93 8.44 19.06
CA MET A 1 -0.82 7.01 18.72
C MET A 1 -0.92 6.86 17.21
N GLY A 2 -0.10 5.98 16.64
CA GLY A 2 -0.29 5.53 15.26
C GLY A 2 -0.56 4.04 15.21
N VAL A 3 -1.43 3.64 14.29
CA VAL A 3 -1.80 2.25 14.05
C VAL A 3 -1.34 1.87 12.63
N ASP A 4 -0.81 0.66 12.47
CA ASP A 4 -0.62 -0.01 11.19
C ASP A 4 -1.47 -1.29 11.18
N SER A 5 -2.57 -1.28 10.43
CA SER A 5 -3.42 -2.44 10.20
C SER A 5 -3.15 -3.05 8.82
N SER A 6 -2.00 -3.71 8.71
CA SER A 6 -1.57 -4.49 7.53
C SER A 6 -2.39 -5.77 7.31
N THR A 7 -2.15 -6.48 6.21
CA THR A 7 -2.82 -7.77 5.92
C THR A 7 -2.58 -8.82 7.01
N GLN A 8 -1.39 -8.89 7.61
CA GLN A 8 -0.98 -9.98 8.50
C GLN A 8 -1.08 -9.65 10.00
N SER A 9 -1.10 -8.37 10.36
CA SER A 9 -1.12 -7.95 11.75
C SER A 9 -1.56 -6.51 11.92
N CYS A 10 -2.00 -6.20 13.14
CA CYS A 10 -2.18 -4.83 13.61
C CYS A 10 -1.03 -4.46 14.56
N LYS A 11 -0.40 -3.31 14.35
CA LYS A 11 0.65 -2.77 15.21
C LYS A 11 0.25 -1.40 15.70
N VAL A 12 0.52 -1.14 16.97
CA VAL A 12 0.27 0.15 17.61
C VAL A 12 1.59 0.70 18.10
N VAL A 13 1.86 1.97 17.79
CA VAL A 13 2.97 2.73 18.38
C VAL A 13 2.41 3.97 19.09
N ILE A 14 2.84 4.15 20.33
CA ILE A 14 2.59 5.34 21.13
C ILE A 14 3.89 6.13 21.18
N THR A 15 3.85 7.34 20.68
CA THR A 15 5.01 8.23 20.55
C THR A 15 4.83 9.47 21.42
N ASP A 16 5.94 10.06 21.82
CA ASP A 16 5.97 11.44 22.32
C ASP A 16 5.69 12.39 21.14
N ALA A 17 4.70 13.27 21.28
CA ALA A 17 4.23 14.11 20.17
C ALA A 17 5.24 15.18 19.75
N ALA A 18 6.13 15.62 20.65
CA ALA A 18 7.10 16.67 20.35
C ALA A 18 8.37 16.12 19.66
N THR A 19 8.77 14.90 20.02
CA THR A 19 10.02 14.30 19.56
C THR A 19 9.83 13.18 18.54
N GLY A 20 8.63 12.60 18.45
CA GLY A 20 8.35 11.39 17.66
C GLY A 20 8.94 10.11 18.27
N ALA A 21 9.58 10.18 19.44
CA ALA A 21 10.20 9.02 20.07
C ALA A 21 9.16 7.98 20.48
N VAL A 22 9.39 6.71 20.15
CA VAL A 22 8.52 5.60 20.56
C VAL A 22 8.61 5.39 22.06
N VAL A 23 7.47 5.47 22.74
CA VAL A 23 7.33 5.28 24.19
C VAL A 23 6.84 3.87 24.50
N ARG A 24 5.80 3.41 23.79
CA ARG A 24 5.21 2.06 23.95
C ARG A 24 4.77 1.52 22.60
N GLN A 25 4.68 0.20 22.51
CA GLN A 25 4.20 -0.49 21.32
C GLN A 25 3.44 -1.76 21.68
N GLY A 26 2.55 -2.18 20.79
CA GLY A 26 1.78 -3.41 20.93
C GLY A 26 1.43 -4.00 19.57
N ARG A 27 1.06 -5.28 19.56
CA ARG A 27 0.76 -6.02 18.32
C ARG A 27 -0.36 -7.02 18.53
N GLY A 28 -1.24 -7.11 17.54
CA GLY A 28 -2.22 -8.18 17.34
C GLY A 28 -2.02 -8.84 15.98
N THR A 29 -2.57 -10.03 15.81
CA THR A 29 -2.39 -10.84 14.59
C THR A 29 -3.68 -10.94 13.81
N HIS A 30 -3.60 -10.84 12.48
CA HIS A 30 -4.73 -11.13 11.59
C HIS A 30 -4.68 -12.57 11.10
N PRO A 31 -5.83 -13.18 10.78
CA PRO A 31 -5.84 -14.45 10.08
C PRO A 31 -5.22 -14.30 8.68
N ASP A 32 -4.62 -15.38 8.17
CA ASP A 32 -4.21 -15.46 6.77
C ASP A 32 -5.44 -15.46 5.86
N GLY A 33 -5.32 -14.87 4.67
CA GLY A 33 -6.36 -14.91 3.64
C GLY A 33 -6.31 -13.76 2.66
N THR A 34 -7.02 -13.91 1.54
CA THR A 34 -7.33 -12.83 0.59
C THR A 34 -8.73 -12.27 0.80
N GLU A 35 -9.51 -12.88 1.70
CA GLU A 35 -10.73 -12.34 2.26
C GLU A 35 -10.71 -12.51 3.78
N VAL A 36 -11.15 -11.50 4.53
CA VAL A 36 -11.09 -11.51 6.00
C VAL A 36 -12.30 -10.79 6.57
N ASP A 37 -12.95 -11.37 7.59
CA ASP A 37 -13.99 -10.68 8.35
C ASP A 37 -13.36 -9.48 9.10
N PRO A 38 -13.82 -8.23 8.86
CA PRO A 38 -13.31 -7.05 9.55
C PRO A 38 -13.32 -7.14 11.09
N ALA A 39 -14.20 -7.97 11.68
CA ALA A 39 -14.18 -8.24 13.12
C ALA A 39 -12.80 -8.74 13.62
N ALA A 40 -12.04 -9.45 12.78
CA ALA A 40 -10.69 -9.89 13.10
C ALA A 40 -9.70 -8.71 13.21
N TRP A 41 -9.85 -7.67 12.39
CA TRP A 41 -9.04 -6.46 12.48
C TRP A 41 -9.36 -5.67 13.74
N TRP A 42 -10.64 -5.60 14.10
CA TRP A 42 -11.06 -4.95 15.34
C TRP A 42 -10.47 -5.65 16.57
N SER A 43 -10.56 -6.98 16.63
CA SER A 43 -9.95 -7.76 17.72
C SER A 43 -8.44 -7.53 17.79
N ALA A 44 -7.73 -7.59 16.66
CA ALA A 44 -6.29 -7.40 16.64
C ALA A 44 -5.86 -5.98 17.03
N LEU A 45 -6.66 -4.97 16.68
CA LEU A 45 -6.45 -3.59 17.13
C LEU A 45 -6.62 -3.47 18.64
N GLN A 46 -7.69 -4.05 19.21
CA GLN A 46 -7.90 -4.06 20.66
C GLN A 46 -6.76 -4.77 21.40
N ASP A 47 -6.30 -5.92 20.89
CA ASP A 47 -5.15 -6.64 21.45
C ASP A 47 -3.86 -5.81 21.37
N ALA A 48 -3.61 -5.14 20.24
CA ALA A 48 -2.44 -4.28 20.05
C ALA A 48 -2.47 -3.07 21.00
N ILE A 49 -3.64 -2.44 21.18
CA ILE A 49 -3.85 -1.34 22.12
C ILE A 49 -3.59 -1.82 23.56
N ALA A 50 -4.16 -2.96 23.95
CA ALA A 50 -3.97 -3.53 25.29
C ALA A 50 -2.49 -3.85 25.55
N ALA A 51 -1.81 -4.46 24.57
CA ALA A 51 -0.38 -4.76 24.65
C ALA A 51 0.49 -3.50 24.74
N ALA A 52 0.05 -2.38 24.14
CA ALA A 52 0.71 -1.07 24.26
C ALA A 52 0.41 -0.33 25.58
N GLY A 53 -0.43 -0.91 26.45
CA GLY A 53 -0.79 -0.34 27.75
C GLY A 53 -2.02 0.57 27.76
N GLY A 54 -2.90 0.49 26.74
CA GLY A 54 -4.11 1.29 26.64
C GLY A 54 -3.90 2.69 26.04
N LEU A 55 -4.97 3.50 26.03
CA LEU A 55 -5.04 4.80 25.34
C LEU A 55 -5.44 5.97 26.23
N ASP A 56 -5.47 5.79 27.55
CA ASP A 56 -5.98 6.81 28.48
C ASP A 56 -5.14 8.09 28.49
N ASP A 57 -3.84 7.98 28.18
CA ASP A 57 -2.87 9.07 28.09
C ASP A 57 -2.60 9.54 26.65
N VAL A 58 -3.35 9.05 25.67
CA VAL A 58 -3.20 9.41 24.25
C VAL A 58 -4.07 10.61 23.92
N ALA A 59 -3.46 11.71 23.45
CA ALA A 59 -4.19 12.93 23.07
C ALA A 59 -4.78 12.88 21.65
N ALA A 60 -4.15 12.16 20.73
CA ALA A 60 -4.60 12.00 19.36
C ALA A 60 -4.16 10.66 18.76
N TRP A 61 -4.90 10.19 17.76
CA TRP A 61 -4.58 8.96 17.05
C TRP A 61 -4.92 8.98 15.56
N SER A 62 -4.27 8.09 14.81
CA SER A 62 -4.52 7.85 13.38
C SER A 62 -4.33 6.38 13.04
N VAL A 63 -5.00 5.92 11.99
CA VAL A 63 -4.90 4.54 11.48
C VAL A 63 -4.34 4.54 10.06
N GLY A 64 -3.16 3.95 9.90
CA GLY A 64 -2.67 3.45 8.63
C GLY A 64 -3.19 2.04 8.37
N GLY A 65 -3.65 1.74 7.16
CA GLY A 65 -4.19 0.42 6.83
C GLY A 65 -3.82 -0.08 5.45
N GLN A 66 -3.90 -1.40 5.27
CA GLN A 66 -3.80 -1.99 3.93
C GLN A 66 -4.83 -1.35 2.99
N GLN A 67 -4.39 -0.98 1.78
CA GLN A 67 -5.26 -0.31 0.82
C GLN A 67 -6.29 -1.24 0.18
N HIS A 68 -7.30 -0.62 -0.44
CA HIS A 68 -8.26 -1.20 -1.38
C HIS A 68 -9.32 -2.18 -0.83
N GLY A 69 -9.11 -2.77 0.35
CA GLY A 69 -9.98 -3.80 0.92
C GLY A 69 -11.44 -3.35 0.98
N MET A 70 -12.35 -4.05 0.29
CA MET A 70 -13.76 -3.64 0.21
C MET A 70 -14.53 -4.04 1.47
N VAL A 71 -14.86 -3.07 2.33
CA VAL A 71 -15.81 -3.24 3.44
C VAL A 71 -17.18 -2.72 3.00
N ALA A 72 -18.10 -3.65 2.78
CA ALA A 72 -19.48 -3.35 2.41
C ALA A 72 -20.39 -3.42 3.65
N LEU A 73 -21.05 -2.31 3.98
CA LEU A 73 -21.92 -2.17 5.15
C LEU A 73 -23.38 -2.06 4.75
N ASP A 74 -24.28 -2.69 5.52
CA ASP A 74 -25.72 -2.45 5.39
C ASP A 74 -26.17 -1.21 6.17
N ALA A 75 -27.47 -0.89 6.09
CA ALA A 75 -28.05 0.31 6.69
C ALA A 75 -27.92 0.34 8.23
N GLU A 76 -27.71 -0.81 8.86
CA GLU A 76 -27.49 -0.94 10.29
C GLU A 76 -25.99 -1.04 10.65
N GLY A 77 -25.10 -0.73 9.70
CA GLY A 77 -23.66 -0.71 9.93
C GLY A 77 -23.02 -2.09 10.09
N ARG A 78 -23.73 -3.16 9.71
CA ARG A 78 -23.18 -4.53 9.75
C ARG A 78 -22.42 -4.82 8.48
N VAL A 79 -21.30 -5.53 8.63
CA VAL A 79 -20.54 -6.03 7.49
C VAL A 79 -21.36 -7.08 6.75
N ILE A 80 -21.59 -6.86 5.45
CA ILE A 80 -22.43 -7.74 4.61
C ILE A 80 -21.73 -9.07 4.33
N ARG A 81 -20.41 -9.04 4.14
CA ARG A 81 -19.56 -10.21 3.93
C ARG A 81 -18.09 -9.90 4.27
N PRO A 82 -17.22 -10.91 4.52
CA PRO A 82 -15.79 -10.70 4.79
C PRO A 82 -15.15 -9.76 3.77
N ALA A 83 -14.28 -8.83 4.10
CA ALA A 83 -13.72 -7.90 3.11
C ALA A 83 -12.90 -8.63 2.03
N LEU A 84 -13.05 -8.26 0.74
CA LEU A 84 -12.12 -8.70 -0.32
C LEU A 84 -10.90 -7.80 -0.31
N LEU A 85 -9.71 -8.39 -0.19
CA LEU A 85 -8.47 -7.63 -0.02
C LEU A 85 -7.76 -7.34 -1.35
N TRP A 86 -6.69 -6.53 -1.27
CA TRP A 86 -5.88 -6.12 -2.42
C TRP A 86 -5.24 -7.30 -3.19
N ASN A 87 -4.99 -8.41 -2.51
CA ASN A 87 -4.38 -9.62 -3.05
C ASN A 87 -5.41 -10.66 -3.52
N ASP A 88 -6.70 -10.36 -3.43
CA ASP A 88 -7.77 -11.19 -3.98
C ASP A 88 -7.87 -10.97 -5.51
N ASN A 89 -7.96 -12.07 -6.27
CA ASN A 89 -7.99 -12.01 -7.74
C ASN A 89 -9.36 -12.29 -8.37
N ARG A 90 -10.42 -12.51 -7.58
CA ARG A 90 -11.75 -12.86 -8.12
C ARG A 90 -12.34 -11.77 -9.02
N SER A 91 -11.98 -10.51 -8.77
CA SER A 91 -12.44 -9.35 -9.53
C SER A 91 -11.60 -9.02 -10.77
N ALA A 92 -10.68 -9.89 -11.20
CA ALA A 92 -9.88 -9.64 -12.40
C ALA A 92 -10.74 -9.46 -13.67
N GLY A 93 -11.80 -10.26 -13.83
CA GLY A 93 -12.77 -10.10 -14.93
C GLY A 93 -13.51 -8.76 -14.87
N ALA A 94 -13.93 -8.35 -13.67
CA ALA A 94 -14.58 -7.06 -13.43
C ALA A 94 -13.68 -5.87 -13.81
N ALA A 95 -12.37 -5.98 -13.61
CA ALA A 95 -11.41 -4.97 -14.05
C ALA A 95 -11.41 -4.83 -15.59
N ALA A 96 -11.37 -5.95 -16.31
CA ALA A 96 -11.42 -5.97 -17.77
C ALA A 96 -12.73 -5.39 -18.31
N ASP A 97 -13.86 -5.73 -17.68
CA ASP A 97 -15.17 -5.21 -18.06
C ASP A 97 -15.27 -3.68 -17.89
N LEU A 98 -14.78 -3.15 -16.76
CA LEU A 98 -14.75 -1.70 -16.52
C LEU A 98 -13.87 -0.97 -17.55
N ILE A 99 -12.71 -1.54 -17.91
CA ILE A 99 -11.83 -0.98 -18.95
C ILE A 99 -12.53 -0.99 -20.31
N ALA A 100 -13.22 -2.08 -20.66
CA ALA A 100 -13.95 -2.18 -21.92
C ALA A 100 -15.14 -1.20 -21.99
N GLU A 101 -15.79 -0.94 -20.85
CA GLU A 101 -16.95 -0.05 -20.74
C GLU A 101 -16.57 1.44 -20.82
N PHE A 102 -15.54 1.87 -20.09
CA PHE A 102 -15.18 3.30 -19.98
C PHE A 102 -13.96 3.72 -20.79
N GLY A 103 -13.08 2.78 -21.13
CA GLY A 103 -11.77 3.03 -21.74
C GLY A 103 -10.71 3.42 -20.71
N ALA A 104 -9.48 2.91 -20.90
CA ALA A 104 -8.36 3.13 -19.99
C ALA A 104 -7.99 4.62 -19.84
N ASP A 105 -7.99 5.39 -20.94
CA ASP A 105 -7.70 6.84 -20.91
C ASP A 105 -8.66 7.59 -19.98
N GLN A 106 -9.96 7.31 -20.08
CA GLN A 106 -10.97 7.99 -19.28
C GLN A 106 -10.89 7.60 -17.81
N LEU A 107 -10.65 6.32 -17.52
CA LEU A 107 -10.48 5.84 -16.15
C LEU A 107 -9.25 6.50 -15.51
N ALA A 108 -8.11 6.52 -16.21
CA ALA A 108 -6.90 7.19 -15.73
C ALA A 108 -7.12 8.69 -15.49
N GLN A 109 -7.86 9.38 -16.36
CA GLN A 109 -8.18 10.81 -16.17
C GLN A 109 -9.11 11.09 -14.99
N ARG A 110 -10.13 10.23 -14.80
CA ARG A 110 -11.20 10.40 -13.82
C ARG A 110 -10.80 9.97 -12.42
N SER A 111 -9.95 8.95 -12.27
CA SER A 111 -9.57 8.42 -10.97
C SER A 111 -8.06 8.30 -10.73
N GLY A 112 -7.23 8.56 -11.73
CA GLY A 112 -5.79 8.30 -11.65
C GLY A 112 -5.43 6.82 -11.86
N LEU A 113 -6.41 5.96 -12.15
CA LEU A 113 -6.24 4.51 -12.19
C LEU A 113 -6.79 3.88 -13.47
N VAL A 114 -6.05 2.90 -13.98
CA VAL A 114 -6.60 1.86 -14.85
C VAL A 114 -6.86 0.63 -13.98
N PRO A 115 -8.11 0.14 -13.88
CA PRO A 115 -8.46 -0.91 -12.92
C PRO A 115 -7.65 -2.20 -13.03
N VAL A 116 -7.21 -2.70 -11.89
CA VAL A 116 -6.74 -4.08 -11.69
C VAL A 116 -7.53 -4.73 -10.56
N ALA A 117 -7.42 -6.06 -10.41
CA ALA A 117 -8.20 -6.81 -9.41
C ALA A 117 -8.07 -6.25 -7.98
N SER A 118 -6.95 -5.63 -7.62
CA SER A 118 -6.73 -5.07 -6.28
C SER A 118 -7.74 -3.98 -5.91
N PHE A 119 -8.14 -3.11 -6.85
CA PHE A 119 -8.86 -1.89 -6.52
C PHE A 119 -10.33 -2.13 -6.14
N THR A 120 -10.83 -1.31 -5.21
CA THR A 120 -12.17 -1.45 -4.61
C THR A 120 -13.29 -1.42 -5.65
N ILE A 121 -13.19 -0.58 -6.69
CA ILE A 121 -14.18 -0.50 -7.78
C ILE A 121 -14.40 -1.87 -8.46
N THR A 122 -13.33 -2.67 -8.60
CA THR A 122 -13.44 -4.00 -9.21
C THR A 122 -14.12 -4.99 -8.27
N LYS A 123 -13.93 -4.83 -6.95
CA LYS A 123 -14.59 -5.64 -5.92
C LYS A 123 -16.09 -5.36 -5.88
N LEU A 124 -16.48 -4.09 -5.98
CA LEU A 124 -17.89 -3.69 -6.06
C LEU A 124 -18.55 -4.23 -7.32
N ARG A 125 -17.86 -4.13 -8.46
CA ARG A 125 -18.31 -4.72 -9.73
C ARG A 125 -18.46 -6.23 -9.65
N TRP A 126 -17.50 -6.91 -9.05
CA TRP A 126 -17.60 -8.34 -8.79
C TRP A 126 -18.79 -8.68 -7.89
N LEU A 127 -18.99 -7.94 -6.79
CA LEU A 127 -20.09 -8.13 -5.84
C LEU A 127 -21.44 -7.98 -6.54
N ARG A 128 -21.61 -6.92 -7.34
CA ARG A 128 -22.82 -6.69 -8.14
C ARG A 128 -23.15 -7.87 -9.05
N ASP A 129 -22.13 -8.39 -9.73
CA ASP A 129 -22.32 -9.40 -10.79
C ASP A 129 -22.46 -10.83 -10.23
N HIS A 130 -21.83 -11.13 -9.09
CA HIS A 130 -21.77 -12.49 -8.52
C HIS A 130 -22.62 -12.68 -7.27
N GLU A 131 -22.91 -11.62 -6.52
CA GLU A 131 -23.69 -11.64 -5.28
C GLU A 131 -24.70 -10.47 -5.25
N PRO A 132 -25.64 -10.42 -6.21
CA PRO A 132 -26.53 -9.27 -6.39
C PRO A 132 -27.41 -8.98 -5.17
N GLU A 133 -27.76 -10.00 -4.37
CA GLU A 133 -28.50 -9.82 -3.11
C GLU A 133 -27.66 -9.10 -2.04
N ASN A 134 -26.35 -9.35 -2.01
CA ASN A 134 -25.44 -8.64 -1.12
C ASN A 134 -25.20 -7.21 -1.63
N ALA A 135 -24.98 -7.04 -2.94
CA ALA A 135 -24.82 -5.73 -3.55
C ALA A 135 -26.02 -4.81 -3.26
N ALA A 136 -27.25 -5.31 -3.41
CA ALA A 136 -28.48 -4.54 -3.17
C ALA A 136 -28.65 -4.07 -1.70
N ARG A 137 -27.93 -4.68 -0.75
CA ARG A 137 -27.97 -4.31 0.68
C ARG A 137 -26.95 -3.23 1.05
N VAL A 138 -26.00 -2.92 0.16
CA VAL A 138 -24.91 -1.99 0.46
C VAL A 138 -25.46 -0.59 0.71
N ALA A 139 -25.38 -0.12 1.94
CA ALA A 139 -25.71 1.26 2.30
C ALA A 139 -24.47 2.15 2.33
N ALA A 140 -23.32 1.60 2.73
CA ALA A 140 -22.03 2.30 2.70
C ALA A 140 -20.88 1.39 2.25
N VAL A 141 -19.87 2.01 1.65
CA VAL A 141 -18.61 1.34 1.29
C VAL A 141 -17.48 2.05 2.02
N ALA A 142 -16.67 1.30 2.75
CA ALA A 142 -15.51 1.78 3.48
C ALA A 142 -14.28 0.91 3.13
N LEU A 143 -13.09 1.44 3.39
CA LEU A 143 -11.84 0.68 3.33
C LEU A 143 -11.38 0.28 4.74
N PRO A 144 -10.32 -0.55 4.88
CA PRO A 144 -9.98 -1.14 6.18
C PRO A 144 -9.66 -0.11 7.26
N HIS A 145 -8.92 0.96 6.94
CA HIS A 145 -8.63 1.98 7.94
C HIS A 145 -9.85 2.85 8.25
N ASP A 146 -10.70 3.14 7.26
CA ASP A 146 -11.96 3.88 7.45
C ASP A 146 -12.85 3.17 8.46
N TRP A 147 -13.03 1.86 8.27
CA TRP A 147 -13.86 1.04 9.15
C TRP A 147 -13.28 0.95 10.56
N LEU A 148 -11.97 0.75 10.70
CA LEU A 148 -11.32 0.74 12.02
C LEU A 148 -11.39 2.11 12.71
N THR A 149 -11.24 3.20 11.95
CA THR A 149 -11.38 4.57 12.46
C THR A 149 -12.79 4.81 12.96
N TRP A 150 -13.80 4.39 12.20
CA TRP A 150 -15.20 4.50 12.58
C TRP A 150 -15.54 3.67 13.83
N ARG A 151 -15.05 2.42 13.90
CA ARG A 151 -15.18 1.56 15.10
C ARG A 151 -14.50 2.15 16.33
N LEU A 152 -13.25 2.62 16.19
CA LEU A 152 -12.49 3.18 17.31
C LEU A 152 -13.03 4.53 17.79
N ARG A 153 -13.73 5.26 16.90
CA ARG A 153 -14.50 6.47 17.26
C ARG A 153 -15.81 6.17 18.01
N GLY A 154 -16.17 4.89 18.17
CA GLY A 154 -17.34 4.46 18.94
C GLY A 154 -18.58 4.13 18.13
N PHE A 155 -18.50 4.14 16.80
CA PHE A 155 -19.60 3.78 15.91
C PHE A 155 -19.57 2.29 15.54
N GLY A 156 -20.68 1.76 15.04
CA GLY A 156 -20.85 0.34 14.78
C GLY A 156 -22.30 -0.08 14.71
N PRO A 157 -22.59 -1.38 14.54
CA PRO A 157 -23.92 -1.92 14.84
C PRO A 157 -24.39 -1.46 16.23
N ALA A 158 -25.70 -1.20 16.39
CA ALA A 158 -26.25 -0.65 17.61
C ALA A 158 -26.00 -1.54 18.85
N GLU A 159 -25.88 -2.85 18.63
CA GLU A 159 -25.59 -3.85 19.65
C GLU A 159 -24.10 -3.95 20.04
N GLU A 160 -23.20 -3.35 19.26
CA GLU A 160 -21.74 -3.44 19.44
C GLU A 160 -21.04 -2.08 19.68
N SER A 161 -21.79 -0.98 19.66
CA SER A 161 -21.22 0.37 19.66
C SER A 161 -22.00 1.34 20.52
N ALA A 162 -21.31 2.36 21.05
CA ALA A 162 -21.93 3.34 21.92
C ALA A 162 -22.57 4.51 21.15
N ARG A 163 -22.13 4.78 19.91
CA ARG A 163 -22.69 5.83 19.04
C ARG A 163 -23.63 5.31 17.94
N GLY A 164 -23.76 3.99 17.79
CA GLY A 164 -24.67 3.37 16.81
C GLY A 164 -24.19 3.49 15.36
N PRO A 165 -25.01 3.03 14.39
CA PRO A 165 -24.60 2.86 13.00
C PRO A 165 -24.78 4.13 12.18
N VAL A 166 -24.13 5.23 12.59
CA VAL A 166 -24.16 6.50 11.86
C VAL A 166 -23.15 6.43 10.72
N LEU A 167 -23.60 6.07 9.52
CA LEU A 167 -22.72 5.82 8.36
C LEU A 167 -22.08 7.10 7.83
N GLU A 168 -22.73 8.25 8.01
CA GLU A 168 -22.22 9.57 7.60
C GLU A 168 -21.00 10.02 8.42
N GLU A 169 -20.70 9.32 9.53
CA GLU A 169 -19.52 9.54 10.37
C GLU A 169 -18.29 8.74 9.89
N LEU A 170 -18.44 7.97 8.81
CA LEU A 170 -17.29 7.40 8.10
C LEU A 170 -16.40 8.54 7.59
N VAL A 171 -15.11 8.44 7.87
CA VAL A 171 -14.08 9.37 7.39
C VAL A 171 -12.94 8.56 6.78
N THR A 172 -12.26 9.18 5.82
CA THR A 172 -11.08 8.61 5.17
C THR A 172 -10.09 9.73 4.87
N ASP A 173 -8.91 9.37 4.38
CA ASP A 173 -7.97 10.30 3.80
C ASP A 173 -7.94 10.16 2.26
N ARG A 174 -7.34 11.14 1.61
CA ARG A 174 -7.26 11.15 0.14
C ARG A 174 -6.38 10.03 -0.42
N SER A 175 -5.39 9.53 0.32
CA SER A 175 -4.52 8.45 -0.11
C SER A 175 -5.31 7.15 -0.29
N ASP A 176 -6.12 6.75 0.70
CA ASP A 176 -6.91 5.53 0.55
C ASP A 176 -8.12 5.73 -0.37
N ALA A 177 -8.76 6.90 -0.33
CA ALA A 177 -9.81 7.26 -1.28
C ALA A 177 -9.33 7.18 -2.74
N SER A 178 -8.10 7.63 -3.03
CA SER A 178 -7.52 7.55 -4.38
C SER A 178 -7.29 6.11 -4.85
N GLY A 179 -7.17 5.14 -3.93
CA GLY A 179 -7.05 3.72 -4.22
C GLY A 179 -8.38 3.02 -4.55
N THR A 180 -9.52 3.72 -4.47
CA THR A 180 -10.85 3.12 -4.68
C THR A 180 -11.20 2.89 -6.15
N GLY A 181 -10.71 3.74 -7.06
CA GLY A 181 -11.10 3.76 -8.47
C GLY A 181 -12.33 4.62 -8.80
N TYR A 182 -12.96 5.24 -7.80
CA TYR A 182 -14.11 6.15 -7.97
C TYR A 182 -13.95 7.46 -7.18
N TRP A 183 -12.73 7.85 -6.81
CA TRP A 183 -12.40 9.18 -6.31
C TRP A 183 -11.61 9.95 -7.37
N ASN A 184 -11.92 11.23 -7.58
CA ASN A 184 -11.32 12.03 -8.63
C ASN A 184 -10.22 12.96 -8.08
N PRO A 185 -8.93 12.71 -8.41
CA PRO A 185 -7.82 13.52 -7.90
C PRO A 185 -7.77 14.96 -8.41
N ALA A 186 -8.49 15.31 -9.49
CA ALA A 186 -8.56 16.71 -9.94
C ALA A 186 -9.57 17.54 -9.14
N THR A 187 -10.66 16.93 -8.67
CA THR A 187 -11.75 17.66 -7.99
C THR A 187 -11.74 17.45 -6.49
N GLY A 188 -11.10 16.39 -6.01
CA GLY A 188 -11.13 15.97 -4.61
C GLY A 188 -12.43 15.28 -4.18
N GLY A 189 -13.35 15.02 -5.12
CA GLY A 189 -14.65 14.42 -4.85
C GLY A 189 -14.82 13.02 -5.45
N TYR A 190 -15.82 12.29 -4.99
CA TYR A 190 -16.17 10.98 -5.56
C TYR A 190 -16.88 11.10 -6.90
N ASP A 191 -16.46 10.27 -7.85
CA ASP A 191 -17.11 10.06 -9.12
C ASP A 191 -18.27 9.06 -8.95
N ARG A 192 -19.47 9.62 -8.74
CA ARG A 192 -20.69 8.86 -8.46
C ARG A 192 -21.12 7.97 -9.63
N ASP A 193 -20.79 8.35 -10.86
CA ASP A 193 -21.12 7.55 -12.04
C ASP A 193 -20.27 6.28 -12.08
N LEU A 194 -18.97 6.37 -11.76
CA LEU A 194 -18.11 5.18 -11.65
C LEU A 194 -18.54 4.27 -10.51
N LEU A 195 -18.92 4.83 -9.36
CA LEU A 195 -19.47 4.06 -8.25
C LEU A 195 -20.74 3.32 -8.66
N ALA A 196 -21.73 4.01 -9.23
CA ALA A 196 -22.99 3.41 -9.64
C ALA A 196 -22.80 2.38 -10.75
N ALA A 197 -21.87 2.61 -11.67
CA ALA A 197 -21.51 1.61 -12.69
C ALA A 197 -20.86 0.36 -12.09
N ALA A 198 -20.09 0.49 -11.00
CA ALA A 198 -19.49 -0.65 -10.34
C ALA A 198 -20.48 -1.39 -9.44
N LEU A 199 -21.18 -0.69 -8.54
CA LEU A 199 -22.07 -1.30 -7.54
C LEU A 199 -23.49 -1.59 -8.05
N GLY A 200 -23.93 -0.87 -9.09
CA GLY A 200 -25.30 -0.93 -9.61
C GLY A 200 -26.24 0.14 -9.04
N HIS A 201 -25.82 0.84 -7.98
CA HIS A 201 -26.50 2.00 -7.39
C HIS A 201 -25.50 2.84 -6.58
N ASP A 202 -25.94 4.01 -6.08
CA ASP A 202 -25.13 4.86 -5.21
C ASP A 202 -25.09 4.34 -3.76
N ALA A 203 -24.08 4.74 -2.98
CA ALA A 203 -23.90 4.38 -1.58
C ALA A 203 -23.24 5.52 -0.79
N ILE A 204 -23.37 5.50 0.54
CA ILE A 204 -22.62 6.40 1.41
C ILE A 204 -21.13 6.06 1.30
N LEU A 205 -20.32 7.10 1.14
CA LEU A 205 -18.86 7.00 1.10
C LEU A 205 -18.28 7.87 2.22
N PRO A 206 -17.13 7.48 2.80
CA PRO A 206 -16.48 8.24 3.85
C PRO A 206 -16.23 9.68 3.44
N ARG A 207 -16.35 10.62 4.36
CA ARG A 207 -15.92 12.00 4.12
C ARG A 207 -14.40 12.04 4.06
N VAL A 208 -13.86 12.51 2.93
CA VAL A 208 -12.41 12.69 2.76
C VAL A 208 -11.96 13.91 3.57
N LEU A 209 -11.14 13.67 4.60
CA LEU A 209 -10.58 14.72 5.45
C LEU A 209 -9.35 15.35 4.80
N GLY A 210 -9.15 16.65 5.03
CA GLY A 210 -7.90 17.32 4.66
C GLY A 210 -6.70 16.80 5.50
N PRO A 211 -5.45 16.91 5.04
CA PRO A 211 -4.27 16.36 5.72
C PRO A 211 -4.08 16.77 7.19
N TYR A 212 -4.55 17.98 7.54
CA TYR A 212 -4.50 18.54 8.90
C TYR A 212 -5.88 18.68 9.55
N GLU A 213 -6.92 18.13 8.93
CA GLU A 213 -8.26 18.09 9.51
C GLU A 213 -8.35 16.93 10.50
N TRP A 214 -9.20 17.07 11.51
CA TRP A 214 -9.47 16.00 12.46
C TRP A 214 -10.97 15.92 12.79
N VAL A 215 -11.35 14.75 13.27
CA VAL A 215 -12.62 14.53 13.98
C VAL A 215 -12.33 14.09 15.41
N GLU A 216 -13.36 13.78 16.20
CA GLU A 216 -13.20 13.36 17.59
C GLU A 216 -13.79 11.97 17.84
N ASP A 217 -13.16 11.24 18.77
CA ASP A 217 -13.71 10.02 19.34
C ASP A 217 -14.61 10.30 20.57
N GLU A 218 -15.00 9.26 21.30
CA GLU A 218 -15.87 9.37 22.49
C GLU A 218 -15.22 10.09 23.67
N SER A 219 -13.89 10.07 23.76
CA SER A 219 -13.14 10.71 24.84
C SER A 219 -12.68 12.12 24.47
N GLY A 220 -13.09 12.64 23.30
CA GLY A 220 -12.67 13.95 22.80
C GLY A 220 -11.23 13.98 22.30
N ARG A 221 -10.61 12.82 22.03
CA ARG A 221 -9.27 12.76 21.44
C ARG A 221 -9.35 13.12 19.96
N ARG A 222 -8.35 13.84 19.45
CA ARG A 222 -8.29 14.18 18.01
C ARG A 222 -8.00 12.90 17.22
N VAL A 223 -8.74 12.72 16.14
CA VAL A 223 -8.62 11.61 15.21
C VAL A 223 -8.22 12.16 13.86
N ALA A 224 -7.00 11.85 13.44
CA ALA A 224 -6.47 12.32 12.16
C ALA A 224 -7.08 11.51 10.99
N PRO A 225 -6.85 11.94 9.74
CA PRO A 225 -7.49 11.35 8.55
C PRO A 225 -7.28 9.84 8.35
N GLY A 226 -6.13 9.33 8.80
CA GLY A 226 -5.66 8.00 8.40
C GLY A 226 -4.78 8.06 7.15
N ALA A 227 -4.34 6.88 6.70
CA ALA A 227 -3.58 6.73 5.47
C ALA A 227 -3.67 5.29 4.93
N GLY A 228 -3.63 5.13 3.61
CA GLY A 228 -3.20 3.87 3.02
C GLY A 228 -1.73 3.58 3.38
N ASP A 229 -1.37 2.30 3.53
CA ASP A 229 -0.05 1.87 4.03
C ASP A 229 1.16 2.47 3.29
N ASN A 230 1.16 2.54 1.96
CA ASN A 230 2.26 3.16 1.20
C ASN A 230 2.39 4.66 1.49
N ALA A 231 1.28 5.38 1.58
CA ALA A 231 1.26 6.80 1.93
C ALA A 231 1.66 7.03 3.39
N GLY A 232 1.18 6.19 4.31
CA GLY A 232 1.58 6.19 5.72
C GLY A 232 3.08 5.95 5.87
N ALA A 233 3.65 4.98 5.14
CA ALA A 233 5.09 4.73 5.14
C ALA A 233 5.88 5.92 4.58
N ALA A 234 5.46 6.52 3.46
CA ALA A 234 6.09 7.73 2.91
C ALA A 234 6.11 8.87 3.95
N TYR A 235 4.97 9.08 4.62
CA TYR A 235 4.82 10.13 5.62
C TYR A 235 5.68 9.88 6.87
N GLY A 236 5.74 8.63 7.33
CA GLY A 236 6.59 8.20 8.45
C GLY A 236 8.08 8.31 8.15
N LEU A 237 8.48 8.12 6.90
CA LEU A 237 9.84 8.35 6.41
C LEU A 237 10.17 9.83 6.24
N GLY A 238 9.16 10.71 6.26
CA GLY A 238 9.33 12.12 5.93
C GLY A 238 9.71 12.36 4.48
N ALA A 239 9.27 11.47 3.57
CA ALA A 239 9.43 11.65 2.14
C ALA A 239 8.67 12.90 1.69
N GLY A 240 9.32 13.75 0.91
CA GLY A 240 8.72 14.93 0.26
C GLY A 240 8.85 14.87 -1.25
N PRO A 241 8.27 15.83 -2.00
CA PRO A 241 8.42 15.88 -3.45
C PRO A 241 9.87 15.71 -3.91
N GLY A 242 10.10 14.82 -4.88
CA GLY A 242 11.44 14.43 -5.34
C GLY A 242 11.98 13.15 -4.68
N ASP A 243 11.43 12.73 -3.55
CA ASP A 243 11.78 11.46 -2.91
C ASP A 243 11.01 10.29 -3.54
N VAL A 244 11.72 9.19 -3.80
CA VAL A 244 11.13 7.90 -4.17
C VAL A 244 11.41 6.87 -3.10
N VAL A 245 10.38 6.19 -2.62
CA VAL A 245 10.53 5.06 -1.70
C VAL A 245 10.56 3.78 -2.52
N VAL A 246 11.63 3.00 -2.34
CA VAL A 246 11.80 1.67 -2.93
C VAL A 246 11.67 0.66 -1.80
N SER A 247 10.52 0.00 -1.72
CA SER A 247 10.24 -1.01 -0.69
C SER A 247 10.51 -2.40 -1.24
N ILE A 248 11.44 -3.13 -0.63
CA ILE A 248 11.83 -4.48 -1.01
C ILE A 248 11.33 -5.47 0.04
N GLY A 249 10.06 -5.84 -0.06
CA GLY A 249 9.49 -7.00 0.62
C GLY A 249 9.58 -8.26 -0.26
N THR A 250 8.73 -9.26 0.02
CA THR A 250 8.58 -10.43 -0.85
C THR A 250 8.22 -10.01 -2.28
N SER A 251 7.34 -9.00 -2.40
CA SER A 251 7.09 -8.18 -3.59
C SER A 251 7.70 -6.79 -3.42
N GLY A 252 7.78 -6.02 -4.51
CA GLY A 252 8.36 -4.68 -4.51
C GLY A 252 7.32 -3.60 -4.73
N THR A 253 7.55 -2.43 -4.16
CA THR A 253 6.85 -1.20 -4.56
C THR A 253 7.85 -0.07 -4.75
N VAL A 254 7.56 0.78 -5.74
CA VAL A 254 8.28 2.01 -6.02
C VAL A 254 7.24 3.11 -6.06
N PHE A 255 7.31 4.04 -5.13
CA PHE A 255 6.36 5.15 -5.07
C PHE A 255 7.07 6.44 -4.76
N ALA A 256 6.73 7.50 -5.49
CA ALA A 256 7.35 8.81 -5.34
C ALA A 256 6.35 9.81 -4.80
N VAL A 257 6.83 10.79 -4.05
CA VAL A 257 6.01 11.95 -3.69
C VAL A 257 6.11 12.95 -4.83
N SER A 258 4.97 13.40 -5.35
CA SER A 258 4.88 14.28 -6.52
C SER A 258 3.95 15.46 -6.24
N GLU A 259 4.35 16.68 -6.61
CA GLU A 259 3.48 17.86 -6.49
C GLU A 259 2.23 17.77 -7.38
N GLU A 260 2.37 17.13 -8.54
CA GLU A 260 1.29 16.97 -9.52
C GLU A 260 0.78 15.53 -9.58
N ARG A 261 -0.52 15.39 -9.89
CA ARG A 261 -1.13 14.07 -10.12
C ARG A 261 -0.59 13.47 -11.41
N THR A 262 -0.38 12.15 -11.41
CA THR A 262 -0.02 11.41 -12.62
C THR A 262 -1.26 10.82 -13.28
N ILE A 263 -1.25 10.79 -14.61
CA ILE A 263 -2.26 10.11 -15.42
C ILE A 263 -1.53 9.15 -16.35
N ASP A 264 -1.71 7.85 -16.13
CA ASP A 264 -1.09 6.81 -16.95
C ASP A 264 -2.14 5.87 -17.55
N PRO A 265 -2.54 6.08 -18.81
CA PRO A 265 -3.49 5.20 -19.47
C PRO A 265 -2.97 3.79 -19.76
N THR A 266 -1.67 3.54 -19.62
CA THR A 266 -1.14 2.17 -19.73
C THR A 266 -1.49 1.31 -18.51
N GLY A 267 -1.81 1.96 -17.38
CA GLY A 267 -2.09 1.30 -16.11
C GLY A 267 -0.84 0.79 -15.38
N THR A 268 0.35 1.21 -15.81
CA THR A 268 1.62 0.81 -15.18
C THR A 268 1.81 1.53 -13.84
N VAL A 269 1.48 2.81 -13.80
CA VAL A 269 1.58 3.66 -12.62
C VAL A 269 0.17 3.95 -12.09
N ALA A 270 -0.07 3.60 -10.83
CA ALA A 270 -1.28 3.99 -10.12
C ALA A 270 -1.11 5.43 -9.58
N GLY A 271 -1.97 6.36 -10.01
CA GLY A 271 -1.92 7.77 -9.62
C GLY A 271 -2.61 8.07 -8.29
N PHE A 272 -2.06 7.55 -7.19
CA PHE A 272 -2.60 7.80 -5.84
C PHE A 272 -2.29 9.21 -5.31
N ALA A 273 -2.95 9.58 -4.21
CA ALA A 273 -2.59 10.74 -3.39
C ALA A 273 -1.69 10.31 -2.21
N ASP A 274 -0.88 11.23 -1.67
CA ASP A 274 -0.11 10.98 -0.43
C ASP A 274 -0.91 11.37 0.83
N ALA A 275 -0.34 11.18 2.02
CA ALA A 275 -0.98 11.56 3.29
C ALA A 275 -0.78 13.04 3.67
N GLY A 276 0.13 13.77 3.00
CA GLY A 276 0.64 15.08 3.41
C GLY A 276 0.19 16.29 2.59
N GLY A 277 -0.49 16.11 1.46
CA GLY A 277 -0.98 17.19 0.59
C GLY A 277 -0.57 17.08 -0.88
N HIS A 278 0.27 16.10 -1.24
CA HIS A 278 0.80 15.85 -2.59
C HIS A 278 0.18 14.60 -3.26
N PHE A 279 0.85 14.04 -4.25
CA PHE A 279 0.47 12.79 -4.92
C PHE A 279 1.51 11.70 -4.68
N LEU A 280 1.09 10.45 -4.84
CA LEU A 280 1.89 9.27 -4.59
C LEU A 280 1.82 8.28 -5.77
N PRO A 281 2.28 8.65 -6.98
CA PRO A 281 2.35 7.73 -8.09
C PRO A 281 3.13 6.48 -7.69
N LEU A 282 2.50 5.31 -7.88
CA LEU A 282 2.97 4.05 -7.35
C LEU A 282 3.05 2.99 -8.44
N VAL A 283 4.17 2.29 -8.44
CA VAL A 283 4.43 1.10 -9.23
C VAL A 283 4.61 -0.08 -8.29
N ALA A 284 4.05 -1.22 -8.67
CA ALA A 284 4.17 -2.45 -7.91
C ALA A 284 4.78 -3.56 -8.77
N THR A 285 5.70 -4.32 -8.19
CA THR A 285 6.36 -5.48 -8.83
C THR A 285 6.09 -6.74 -8.02
N LEU A 286 6.04 -7.90 -8.67
CA LEU A 286 5.87 -9.20 -8.01
C LEU A 286 7.21 -9.73 -7.51
N ASN A 287 8.28 -9.50 -8.26
CA ASN A 287 9.58 -10.13 -8.06
C ASN A 287 10.58 -9.18 -7.38
N ALA A 288 10.59 -9.19 -6.04
CA ALA A 288 11.56 -8.44 -5.22
C ALA A 288 12.42 -9.41 -4.39
N ALA A 289 12.34 -9.40 -3.05
CA ALA A 289 13.20 -10.25 -2.21
C ALA A 289 13.09 -11.75 -2.52
N ARG A 290 11.94 -12.21 -3.05
CA ARG A 290 11.75 -13.62 -3.48
C ARG A 290 12.74 -14.08 -4.55
N VAL A 291 13.28 -13.14 -5.33
CA VAL A 291 14.33 -13.40 -6.34
C VAL A 291 15.60 -13.84 -5.62
N LEU A 292 15.98 -13.12 -4.57
CA LEU A 292 17.14 -13.45 -3.75
C LEU A 292 16.93 -14.77 -3.00
N ASP A 293 15.72 -15.02 -2.50
CA ASP A 293 15.38 -16.31 -1.87
C ASP A 293 15.53 -17.49 -2.85
N ALA A 294 15.03 -17.34 -4.07
CA ALA A 294 15.10 -18.38 -5.09
C ALA A 294 16.55 -18.70 -5.47
N ILE A 295 17.37 -17.68 -5.69
CA ILE A 295 18.77 -17.86 -6.07
C ILE A 295 19.62 -18.34 -4.89
N GLY A 296 19.36 -17.86 -3.66
CA GLY A 296 20.00 -18.38 -2.45
C GLY A 296 19.76 -19.88 -2.27
N ARG A 297 18.50 -20.33 -2.43
CA ARG A 297 18.15 -21.76 -2.41
C ARG A 297 18.87 -22.54 -3.52
N LEU A 298 18.89 -22.02 -4.74
CA LEU A 298 19.58 -22.66 -5.87
C LEU A 298 21.08 -22.82 -5.61
N LEU A 299 21.72 -21.84 -4.98
CA LEU A 299 23.14 -21.85 -4.64
C LEU A 299 23.48 -22.59 -3.33
N GLY A 300 22.46 -22.99 -2.56
CA GLY A 300 22.62 -23.63 -1.25
C GLY A 300 23.22 -22.71 -0.19
N VAL A 301 22.85 -21.42 -0.19
CA VAL A 301 23.40 -20.38 0.71
C VAL A 301 22.30 -19.57 1.39
N ASP A 302 22.64 -18.96 2.53
CA ASP A 302 21.79 -17.98 3.19
C ASP A 302 21.93 -16.59 2.54
N HIS A 303 21.15 -15.61 3.03
CA HIS A 303 21.17 -14.25 2.50
C HIS A 303 22.49 -13.52 2.71
N ALA A 304 23.19 -13.80 3.82
CA ALA A 304 24.47 -13.15 4.13
C ALA A 304 25.56 -13.62 3.15
N GLU A 305 25.62 -14.93 2.91
CA GLU A 305 26.53 -15.51 1.95
C GLU A 305 26.15 -15.15 0.50
N LEU A 306 24.85 -15.09 0.15
CA LEU A 306 24.41 -14.58 -1.15
C LEU A 306 24.88 -13.13 -1.37
N SER A 307 24.73 -12.28 -0.36
CA SER A 307 25.23 -10.89 -0.38
C SER A 307 26.73 -10.84 -0.60
N ARG A 308 27.51 -11.66 0.13
CA ARG A 308 28.96 -11.74 -0.02
C ARG A 308 29.38 -12.20 -1.43
N LEU A 309 28.71 -13.20 -1.98
CA LEU A 309 28.95 -13.70 -3.34
C LEU A 309 28.66 -12.60 -4.37
N ALA A 310 27.54 -11.90 -4.26
CA ALA A 310 27.18 -10.81 -5.15
C ALA A 310 28.23 -9.69 -5.13
N LEU A 311 28.73 -9.31 -3.96
CA LEU A 311 29.76 -8.27 -3.82
C LEU A 311 31.15 -8.69 -4.33
N SER A 312 31.41 -10.00 -4.45
CA SER A 312 32.68 -10.51 -4.97
C SER A 312 32.76 -10.55 -6.51
N ALA A 313 31.62 -10.38 -7.19
CA ALA A 313 31.58 -10.23 -8.64
C ALA A 313 31.54 -8.75 -9.05
N GLU A 314 32.15 -8.47 -10.19
CA GLU A 314 32.17 -7.13 -10.79
C GLU A 314 30.77 -6.70 -11.31
N PRO A 315 30.51 -5.39 -11.44
CA PRO A 315 29.29 -4.88 -12.07
C PRO A 315 29.01 -5.52 -13.44
N GLY A 316 27.76 -5.90 -13.67
CA GLY A 316 27.32 -6.60 -14.88
C GLY A 316 27.58 -8.11 -14.88
N ALA A 317 28.02 -8.69 -13.75
CA ALA A 317 28.10 -10.14 -13.52
C ALA A 317 28.82 -10.93 -14.64
N GLY A 318 29.87 -10.36 -15.22
CA GLY A 318 30.60 -10.97 -16.35
C GLY A 318 29.77 -11.16 -17.62
N GLY A 319 28.66 -10.42 -17.78
CA GLY A 319 27.70 -10.54 -18.87
C GLY A 319 26.48 -11.42 -18.55
N LEU A 320 26.44 -12.06 -17.38
CA LEU A 320 25.29 -12.85 -16.95
C LEU A 320 24.12 -11.93 -16.57
N THR A 321 22.94 -12.11 -17.17
CA THR A 321 21.76 -11.29 -16.91
C THR A 321 20.59 -12.14 -16.48
N LEU A 322 20.01 -11.84 -15.32
CA LEU A 322 18.76 -12.43 -14.85
C LEU A 322 17.60 -11.44 -15.08
N ILE A 323 16.61 -11.86 -15.88
CA ILE A 323 15.30 -11.22 -15.94
C ILE A 323 14.39 -11.98 -14.95
N PRO A 324 14.05 -11.40 -13.79
CA PRO A 324 13.62 -12.19 -12.65
C PRO A 324 12.10 -12.40 -12.56
N TYR A 325 11.39 -12.59 -13.68
CA TYR A 325 9.93 -12.76 -13.71
C TYR A 325 9.49 -14.17 -13.29
N PHE A 326 9.84 -14.59 -12.08
CA PHE A 326 9.55 -15.94 -11.57
C PHE A 326 8.06 -16.21 -11.38
N GLU A 327 7.25 -15.16 -11.22
CA GLU A 327 5.82 -15.22 -10.91
C GLU A 327 4.99 -14.41 -11.93
N GLY A 328 5.45 -14.35 -13.19
CA GLY A 328 5.03 -13.28 -14.10
C GLY A 328 5.53 -11.93 -13.59
N GLU A 329 4.94 -10.84 -14.06
CA GLU A 329 5.23 -9.49 -13.55
C GLU A 329 4.02 -8.55 -13.68
N ARG A 330 3.90 -7.61 -12.74
CA ARG A 330 2.92 -6.51 -12.77
C ARG A 330 3.43 -5.32 -13.57
N THR A 331 4.70 -4.96 -13.37
CA THR A 331 5.34 -3.85 -14.09
C THR A 331 6.68 -4.31 -14.68
N PRO A 332 6.78 -4.46 -16.01
CA PRO A 332 5.70 -4.32 -17.00
C PRO A 332 4.60 -5.39 -16.86
N ASN A 333 3.41 -5.14 -17.39
CA ASN A 333 2.25 -6.04 -17.30
C ASN A 333 2.47 -7.32 -18.15
N LEU A 334 3.07 -8.33 -17.54
CA LEU A 334 3.47 -9.59 -18.16
C LEU A 334 3.10 -10.78 -17.24
N PRO A 335 1.80 -11.07 -17.05
CA PRO A 335 1.34 -12.04 -16.05
C PRO A 335 1.81 -13.48 -16.33
N ASP A 336 2.05 -13.82 -17.60
CA ASP A 336 2.49 -15.16 -18.03
C ASP A 336 4.00 -15.25 -18.27
N ALA A 337 4.77 -14.20 -17.97
CA ALA A 337 6.22 -14.23 -18.15
C ALA A 337 6.90 -15.22 -17.19
N THR A 338 8.05 -15.73 -17.63
CA THR A 338 8.91 -16.59 -16.81
C THR A 338 10.30 -15.99 -16.70
N ALA A 339 11.00 -16.30 -15.61
CA ALA A 339 12.36 -15.82 -15.40
C ALA A 339 13.31 -16.39 -16.45
N SER A 340 14.28 -15.59 -16.89
CA SER A 340 15.31 -16.03 -17.84
C SER A 340 16.69 -15.63 -17.38
N LEU A 341 17.64 -16.55 -17.53
CA LEU A 341 19.06 -16.32 -17.31
C LEU A 341 19.77 -16.35 -18.67
N THR A 342 20.38 -15.24 -19.06
CA THR A 342 21.01 -15.07 -20.38
C THR A 342 22.46 -14.61 -20.24
N GLY A 343 23.23 -14.65 -21.34
CA GLY A 343 24.65 -14.26 -21.31
C GLY A 343 25.58 -15.31 -20.70
N MET A 344 25.16 -16.57 -20.65
CA MET A 344 25.97 -17.67 -20.12
C MET A 344 27.17 -17.96 -21.03
N THR A 345 28.36 -17.95 -20.43
CA THR A 345 29.64 -18.36 -21.00
C THR A 345 30.40 -19.15 -19.94
N LEU A 346 31.50 -19.82 -20.31
CA LEU A 346 32.36 -20.49 -19.32
C LEU A 346 32.91 -19.51 -18.27
N THR A 347 33.11 -18.24 -18.63
CA THR A 347 33.63 -17.21 -17.73
C THR A 347 32.53 -16.61 -16.85
N SER A 348 31.33 -16.39 -17.39
CA SER A 348 30.23 -15.74 -16.67
C SER A 348 29.46 -16.69 -15.75
N THR A 349 29.55 -18.00 -15.98
CA THR A 349 28.80 -19.01 -15.21
C THR A 349 29.53 -19.39 -13.91
N THR A 350 29.53 -18.47 -12.94
CA THR A 350 30.05 -18.69 -11.58
C THR A 350 28.99 -18.42 -10.51
N ARG A 351 29.23 -18.85 -9.27
CA ARG A 351 28.27 -18.63 -8.16
C ARG A 351 28.16 -17.13 -7.84
N GLU A 352 29.29 -16.44 -7.89
CA GLU A 352 29.45 -15.01 -7.64
C GLU A 352 28.67 -14.19 -8.68
N ASN A 353 28.84 -14.52 -9.97
CA ASN A 353 28.11 -13.86 -11.06
C ASN A 353 26.62 -14.16 -11.00
N LEU A 354 26.20 -15.38 -10.63
CA LEU A 354 24.78 -15.69 -10.47
C LEU A 354 24.15 -14.89 -9.30
N ALA A 355 24.85 -14.78 -8.18
CA ALA A 355 24.41 -13.95 -7.06
C ALA A 355 24.33 -12.46 -7.45
N ARG A 356 25.33 -11.96 -8.19
CA ARG A 356 25.36 -10.58 -8.70
C ARG A 356 24.21 -10.31 -9.67
N ALA A 357 23.99 -11.19 -10.65
CA ALA A 357 22.91 -11.10 -11.60
C ALA A 357 21.53 -11.13 -10.91
N ALA A 358 21.40 -11.85 -9.80
CA ALA A 358 20.16 -11.86 -9.01
C ALA A 358 19.88 -10.49 -8.37
N VAL A 359 20.89 -9.87 -7.75
CA VAL A 359 20.75 -8.55 -7.12
C VAL A 359 20.53 -7.47 -8.18
N GLU A 360 21.35 -7.45 -9.24
CA GLU A 360 21.22 -6.48 -10.34
C GLU A 360 19.90 -6.65 -11.10
N GLY A 361 19.48 -7.89 -11.37
CA GLY A 361 18.20 -8.18 -12.04
C GLY A 361 16.99 -7.75 -11.23
N MET A 362 16.96 -8.06 -9.93
CA MET A 362 15.92 -7.60 -9.00
C MET A 362 15.85 -6.07 -8.94
N LEU A 363 16.99 -5.41 -8.76
CA LEU A 363 17.07 -3.94 -8.73
C LEU A 363 16.71 -3.31 -10.06
N SER A 364 17.04 -3.94 -11.19
CA SER A 364 16.65 -3.46 -12.52
C SER A 364 15.14 -3.56 -12.74
N GLY A 365 14.49 -4.61 -12.20
CA GLY A 365 13.03 -4.72 -12.18
C GLY A 365 12.37 -3.57 -11.41
N LEU A 366 12.93 -3.20 -10.25
CA LEU A 366 12.50 -2.01 -9.51
C LEU A 366 12.83 -0.71 -10.28
N GLY A 367 13.99 -0.64 -10.92
CA GLY A 367 14.43 0.46 -11.78
C GLY A 367 13.48 0.73 -12.94
N ALA A 368 12.85 -0.30 -13.52
CA ALA A 368 11.81 -0.13 -14.52
C ALA A 368 10.59 0.65 -13.98
N GLY A 369 10.28 0.51 -12.69
CA GLY A 369 9.27 1.32 -12.01
C GLY A 369 9.69 2.79 -11.87
N LEU A 370 10.96 3.06 -11.58
CA LEU A 370 11.49 4.44 -11.56
C LEU A 370 11.40 5.07 -12.96
N GLU A 371 11.74 4.33 -14.01
CA GLU A 371 11.63 4.82 -15.39
C GLU A 371 10.17 5.08 -15.79
N ALA A 372 9.23 4.25 -15.35
CA ALA A 372 7.80 4.50 -15.57
C ALA A 372 7.35 5.83 -14.92
N LEU A 373 7.79 6.11 -13.68
CA LEU A 373 7.52 7.37 -12.99
C LEU A 373 8.15 8.57 -13.72
N ARG A 374 9.40 8.46 -14.16
CA ARG A 374 10.10 9.49 -14.96
C ARG A 374 9.39 9.76 -16.29
N GLY A 375 8.87 8.72 -16.93
CA GLY A 375 8.09 8.83 -18.17
C GLY A 375 6.84 9.68 -18.02
N LEU A 376 6.32 9.82 -16.80
CA LEU A 376 5.18 10.69 -16.45
C LEU A 376 5.61 12.07 -15.93
N GLY A 377 6.91 12.40 -16.00
CA GLY A 377 7.44 13.68 -15.57
C GLY A 377 7.66 13.83 -14.07
N VAL A 378 7.57 12.74 -13.29
CA VAL A 378 7.81 12.79 -11.84
C VAL A 378 9.31 12.99 -11.56
N PRO A 379 9.71 14.07 -10.85
CA PRO A 379 11.12 14.27 -10.49
C PRO A 379 11.54 13.24 -9.43
N LEU A 380 12.66 12.55 -9.66
CA LEU A 380 13.24 11.58 -8.73
C LEU A 380 14.68 11.99 -8.40
N GLU A 381 14.88 12.55 -7.20
CA GLU A 381 16.15 13.13 -6.76
C GLU A 381 16.96 12.18 -5.87
N ARG A 382 16.27 11.42 -5.00
CA ARG A 382 16.89 10.37 -4.17
C ARG A 382 15.91 9.24 -3.86
N ALA A 383 16.45 8.06 -3.61
CA ALA A 383 15.70 6.88 -3.19
C ALA A 383 15.85 6.60 -1.68
N LEU A 384 14.74 6.35 -1.01
CA LEU A 384 14.66 5.79 0.33
C LEU A 384 14.42 4.29 0.21
N LEU A 385 15.45 3.49 0.52
CA LEU A 385 15.41 2.04 0.37
C LEU A 385 14.97 1.39 1.69
N VAL A 386 13.81 0.72 1.67
CA VAL A 386 13.18 0.10 2.84
C VAL A 386 12.78 -1.35 2.60
N GLY A 387 12.27 -2.01 3.64
CA GLY A 387 11.86 -3.43 3.59
C GLY A 387 13.00 -4.40 3.92
N GLY A 388 12.67 -5.69 4.01
CA GLY A 388 13.63 -6.74 4.39
C GLY A 388 14.83 -6.84 3.45
N GLY A 389 14.62 -6.61 2.15
CA GLY A 389 15.71 -6.62 1.16
C GLY A 389 16.72 -5.49 1.36
N ALA A 390 16.33 -4.38 1.99
CA ALA A 390 17.24 -3.26 2.31
C ALA A 390 18.31 -3.63 3.35
N GLN A 391 18.14 -4.73 4.09
CA GLN A 391 19.13 -5.20 5.06
C GLN A 391 20.36 -5.84 4.39
N SER A 392 20.23 -6.27 3.14
CA SER A 392 21.34 -6.87 2.38
C SER A 392 22.38 -5.81 2.02
N GLU A 393 23.64 -6.02 2.41
CA GLU A 393 24.76 -5.14 2.04
C GLU A 393 24.93 -5.04 0.53
N ALA A 394 24.81 -6.16 -0.20
CA ALA A 394 24.88 -6.18 -1.65
C ALA A 394 23.79 -5.30 -2.28
N VAL A 395 22.55 -5.39 -1.79
CA VAL A 395 21.45 -4.57 -2.29
C VAL A 395 21.74 -3.08 -2.06
N ARG A 396 22.17 -2.71 -0.85
CA ARG A 396 22.51 -1.31 -0.51
C ARG A 396 23.66 -0.76 -1.35
N ALA A 397 24.71 -1.54 -1.60
CA ALA A 397 25.86 -1.12 -2.36
C ALA A 397 25.59 -1.04 -3.88
N ILE A 398 24.74 -1.92 -4.40
CA ILE A 398 24.47 -2.03 -5.84
C ILE A 398 23.30 -1.13 -6.27
N ALA A 399 22.34 -0.84 -5.38
CA ALA A 399 21.17 -0.01 -5.71
C ALA A 399 21.50 1.35 -6.33
N PRO A 400 22.44 2.18 -5.79
CA PRO A 400 22.79 3.45 -6.44
C PRO A 400 23.32 3.29 -7.86
N LEU A 401 24.05 2.20 -8.14
CA LEU A 401 24.62 1.93 -9.46
C LEU A 401 23.54 1.55 -10.48
N VAL A 402 22.53 0.78 -10.05
CA VAL A 402 21.45 0.29 -10.92
C VAL A 402 20.35 1.33 -11.08
N LEU A 403 19.95 2.00 -10.00
CA LEU A 403 18.87 2.99 -10.00
C LEU A 403 19.32 4.35 -10.55
N GLY A 404 20.62 4.62 -10.54
CA GLY A 404 21.21 5.84 -11.09
C GLY A 404 20.88 7.11 -10.30
N ILE A 405 20.50 6.97 -9.02
CA ILE A 405 20.22 8.07 -8.09
C ILE A 405 20.83 7.78 -6.71
N PRO A 406 21.09 8.80 -5.87
CA PRO A 406 21.45 8.60 -4.47
C PRO A 406 20.45 7.70 -3.76
N VAL A 407 20.95 6.73 -2.98
CA VAL A 407 20.11 5.83 -2.18
C VAL A 407 20.47 6.02 -0.71
N GLU A 408 19.47 6.34 0.09
CA GLU A 408 19.54 6.37 1.54
C GLU A 408 18.80 5.15 2.11
N VAL A 409 19.31 4.60 3.20
CA VAL A 409 18.70 3.47 3.90
C VAL A 409 18.32 3.96 5.29
N PRO A 410 17.05 4.29 5.54
CA PRO A 410 16.58 4.73 6.84
C PRO A 410 16.77 3.65 7.91
N GLU A 411 16.89 4.08 9.18
CA GLU A 411 16.92 3.17 10.32
C GLU A 411 15.65 2.30 10.36
N PRO A 412 15.74 0.97 10.50
CA PRO A 412 14.59 0.09 10.48
C PRO A 412 13.51 0.52 11.48
N GLY A 413 12.27 0.63 11.00
CA GLY A 413 11.15 1.06 11.82
C GLY A 413 9.79 0.65 11.27
N GLU A 414 8.77 0.83 12.09
CA GLU A 414 7.37 0.60 11.74
C GLU A 414 6.79 1.81 11.00
N TYR A 415 7.29 2.09 9.78
CA TYR A 415 7.06 3.37 9.09
C TYR A 415 5.59 3.73 8.89
N VAL A 416 4.71 2.74 8.69
CA VAL A 416 3.26 2.99 8.58
C VAL A 416 2.69 3.50 9.91
N ALA A 417 2.97 2.78 11.00
CA ALA A 417 2.51 3.16 12.33
C ALA A 417 3.15 4.49 12.79
N LEU A 418 4.43 4.71 12.48
CA LEU A 418 5.13 5.97 12.74
C LEU A 418 4.55 7.13 11.92
N GLY A 419 4.20 6.89 10.66
CA GLY A 419 3.53 7.88 9.82
C GLY A 419 2.14 8.25 10.34
N ALA A 420 1.35 7.27 10.77
CA ALA A 420 0.08 7.52 11.43
C ALA A 420 0.27 8.29 12.76
N ALA A 421 1.29 7.94 13.55
CA ALA A 421 1.59 8.65 14.80
C ALA A 421 2.00 10.10 14.55
N ARG A 422 2.78 10.34 13.50
CA ARG A 422 3.18 11.67 13.04
C ARG A 422 1.96 12.48 12.60
N GLN A 423 1.08 11.92 11.77
CA GLN A 423 -0.16 12.58 11.34
C GLN A 423 -1.04 12.94 12.54
N ALA A 424 -1.14 12.05 13.53
CA ALA A 424 -1.84 12.32 14.78
C ALA A 424 -1.19 13.45 15.61
N ALA A 425 0.14 13.57 15.59
CA ALA A 425 0.84 14.68 16.24
C ALA A 425 0.66 16.01 15.49
N ASP A 426 0.64 15.99 14.16
CA ASP A 426 0.45 17.18 13.33
C ASP A 426 -0.93 17.81 13.56
N VAL A 427 -1.98 17.00 13.66
CA VAL A 427 -3.32 17.50 14.00
C VAL A 427 -3.44 17.99 15.44
N LEU A 428 -2.47 17.77 16.34
CA LEU A 428 -2.45 18.42 17.67
C LEU A 428 -1.79 19.81 17.61
N ALA A 429 -0.91 20.04 16.63
CA ALA A 429 -0.20 21.30 16.44
C ALA A 429 -0.98 22.33 15.60
N ALA A 430 -1.96 21.86 14.80
CA ALA A 430 -2.94 22.67 14.08
C ALA A 430 -4.01 23.26 15.01
#